data_AF-A0A7V9FHC0-F1
#
_entry.id   AF-A0A7V9FHC0-F1
#
_cell.length_a   1.000
_cell.length_b   1.000
_cell.length_c   1.000
_cell.angle_alpha   90.00
_cell.angle_beta   90.00
_cell.angle_gamma   90.00
#
_symmetry.space_group_name_H-M   'P 1'
#
loop_
_entity.id
_entity.type
_entity.pdbx_description
1 polymer ?
#
loop_
_entity_poly.entity_id
_entity_poly.type
_entity_poly.pdbx_seq_one_letter_code
_entity_poly.pdbx_strand_id
1 'polypeptide(L)'
;MPLTTSLNVRLSATLTKTIDLITAGLTAPLAVNDTLSLATGTASGLADIVFWDTRTLAASATENIDLAGVLVDAFGATLTFVKVKMLYVRAAAANNAANNVVVGGAAANGFFGPFNAATDKVSLAAGDIFLATKTATGWTVTAATGDILLIANSAGTNAVTYDIVVVGTSA
;
A
#
# COMPACT_ATOMS: atom_id res chain seq x y z
N MET A 1 -0.40 -13.96 18.74
CA MET A 1 -1.83 -13.88 18.33
C MET A 1 -1.94 -14.44 16.92
N PRO A 2 -3.03 -15.15 16.57
CA PRO A 2 -3.25 -15.56 15.19
C PRO A 2 -3.72 -14.38 14.32
N LEU A 3 -3.10 -14.20 13.16
CA LEU A 3 -3.52 -13.30 12.09
C LEU A 3 -3.97 -14.11 10.87
N THR A 4 -5.16 -13.84 10.36
CA THR A 4 -5.59 -14.33 9.04
C THR A 4 -5.85 -13.13 8.16
N THR A 5 -5.26 -13.11 6.96
CA THR A 5 -5.40 -12.01 6.01
C THR A 5 -5.98 -12.52 4.70
N SER A 6 -6.97 -11.81 4.16
CA SER A 6 -7.49 -12.03 2.81
C SER A 6 -7.58 -10.70 2.08
N LEU A 7 -7.10 -10.67 0.84
CA LEU A 7 -7.22 -9.56 -0.09
C LEU A 7 -7.99 -10.04 -1.32
N ASN A 8 -9.06 -9.33 -1.65
CA ASN A 8 -9.88 -9.61 -2.83
C ASN A 8 -9.74 -8.45 -3.81
N VAL A 9 -9.20 -8.72 -4.98
CA VAL A 9 -9.09 -7.73 -6.06
C VAL A 9 -10.13 -8.08 -7.12
N ARG A 10 -11.07 -7.16 -7.34
CA ARG A 10 -12.10 -7.28 -8.37
C ARG A 10 -12.01 -6.12 -9.34
N LEU A 11 -11.77 -6.43 -10.60
CA LEU A 11 -11.86 -5.47 -11.71
C LEU A 11 -12.97 -5.94 -12.65
N SER A 12 -13.88 -5.04 -12.99
CA SER A 12 -14.94 -5.29 -13.96
C SER A 12 -14.99 -4.11 -14.92
N ALA A 13 -14.98 -4.39 -16.22
CA ALA A 13 -15.12 -3.40 -17.27
C ALA A 13 -15.94 -3.96 -18.42
N THR A 14 -16.68 -3.10 -19.12
CA THR A 14 -17.40 -3.48 -20.33
C THR A 14 -17.19 -2.40 -21.38
N LEU A 15 -16.57 -2.75 -22.50
CA LEU A 15 -16.46 -1.85 -23.65
C LEU A 15 -17.72 -2.00 -24.51
N THR A 16 -18.31 -0.88 -24.92
CA THR A 16 -19.51 -0.85 -25.79
C THR A 16 -19.25 -0.02 -27.05
N LYS A 17 -19.82 -0.46 -28.18
CA LYS A 17 -19.80 0.30 -29.44
C LYS A 17 -21.12 0.16 -30.18
N THR A 18 -21.79 1.27 -30.43
CA THR A 18 -22.94 1.31 -31.35
C THR A 18 -22.49 1.13 -32.80
N ILE A 19 -23.23 0.32 -33.55
CA ILE A 19 -23.10 0.19 -35.00
C ILE A 19 -24.44 0.54 -35.63
N ASP A 20 -24.41 1.15 -36.81
CA ASP A 20 -25.59 1.74 -37.48
C ASP A 20 -26.79 0.77 -37.56
N LEU A 21 -26.54 -0.54 -37.76
CA LEU A 21 -27.58 -1.56 -37.89
C LEU A 21 -28.14 -2.09 -36.55
N ILE A 22 -27.48 -1.87 -35.40
CA ILE A 22 -27.90 -2.42 -34.10
C ILE A 22 -27.88 -1.33 -33.01
N THR A 23 -29.08 -0.96 -32.56
CA THR A 23 -29.30 0.05 -31.51
C THR A 23 -28.79 -0.37 -30.12
N ALA A 24 -28.61 -1.68 -29.89
CA ALA A 24 -27.90 -2.25 -28.75
C ALA A 24 -26.51 -2.70 -29.21
N GLY A 25 -25.53 -1.79 -29.14
CA GLY A 25 -24.17 -2.00 -29.65
C GLY A 25 -23.47 -3.27 -29.19
N LEU A 26 -22.38 -3.64 -29.89
CA LEU A 26 -21.51 -4.77 -29.52
C LEU A 26 -20.87 -4.50 -28.15
N THR A 27 -20.78 -5.53 -27.31
CA THR A 27 -20.16 -5.47 -25.97
C THR A 27 -19.01 -6.45 -25.82
N ALA A 28 -17.99 -6.05 -25.06
CA ALA A 28 -16.85 -6.89 -24.68
C ALA A 28 -16.58 -6.74 -23.16
N PRO A 29 -17.08 -7.65 -22.32
CA PRO A 29 -16.85 -7.61 -20.88
C PRO A 29 -15.47 -8.19 -20.50
N LEU A 30 -14.86 -7.61 -19.47
CA LEU A 30 -13.65 -8.08 -18.79
C LEU A 30 -13.93 -8.19 -17.30
N ALA A 31 -13.57 -9.33 -16.70
CA ALA A 31 -13.61 -9.54 -15.26
C ALA A 31 -12.30 -10.18 -14.77
N VAL A 32 -11.70 -9.59 -13.73
CA VAL A 32 -10.58 -10.15 -12.97
C VAL A 32 -11.05 -10.32 -11.53
N ASN A 33 -10.88 -11.51 -10.97
CA ASN A 33 -11.23 -11.83 -9.59
C ASN A 33 -10.09 -12.65 -8.98
N ASP A 34 -9.24 -11.99 -8.20
CA ASP A 34 -8.13 -12.62 -7.51
C ASP A 34 -8.36 -12.57 -6.00
N THR A 35 -8.16 -13.70 -5.33
CA THR A 35 -8.17 -13.81 -3.87
C THR A 35 -6.79 -14.26 -3.40
N LEU A 36 -6.14 -13.42 -2.62
CA LEU A 36 -4.88 -13.73 -1.95
C LEU A 36 -5.17 -13.95 -0.46
N SER A 37 -4.78 -15.12 0.06
CA SER A 37 -4.99 -15.47 1.46
C SER A 37 -3.66 -15.81 2.11
N LEU A 38 -3.40 -15.21 3.28
CA LEU A 38 -2.28 -15.53 4.15
C LEU A 38 -2.84 -16.08 5.46
N ALA A 39 -2.49 -17.32 5.79
CA ALA A 39 -2.75 -17.86 7.11
C ALA A 39 -1.70 -17.36 8.11
N THR A 40 -1.96 -17.57 9.40
CA THR A 40 -1.02 -17.22 10.48
C THR A 40 0.32 -17.92 10.30
N GLY A 41 1.40 -17.15 10.36
CA GLY A 41 2.76 -17.66 10.50
C GLY A 41 3.79 -16.84 9.74
N THR A 42 5.03 -17.32 9.73
CA THR A 42 6.19 -16.61 9.15
C THR A 42 6.76 -17.27 7.89
N ALA A 43 6.26 -18.46 7.54
CA ALA A 43 6.71 -19.19 6.36
C ALA A 43 6.26 -18.53 5.04
N SER A 44 6.67 -19.12 3.91
CA SER A 44 6.24 -18.67 2.59
C SER A 44 4.71 -18.71 2.47
N GLY A 45 4.10 -17.61 2.01
CA GLY A 45 2.64 -17.51 1.88
C GLY A 45 1.88 -17.30 3.20
N LEU A 46 2.57 -16.98 4.29
CA LEU A 46 1.97 -16.69 5.60
C LEU A 46 2.28 -15.24 6.05
N ALA A 47 1.48 -14.75 7.01
CA ALA A 47 1.72 -13.50 7.73
C ALA A 47 1.27 -13.65 9.20
N ASP A 48 1.91 -12.93 10.11
CA ASP A 48 1.59 -12.98 11.55
C ASP A 48 1.49 -11.60 12.21
N ILE A 49 1.90 -10.53 11.52
CA ILE A 49 1.82 -9.16 12.02
C ILE A 49 1.26 -8.20 10.96
N VAL A 50 0.59 -7.16 11.45
CA VAL A 50 -0.07 -6.17 10.62
C VAL A 50 -0.12 -4.83 11.33
N PHE A 51 0.14 -3.76 10.57
CA PHE A 51 -0.03 -2.38 10.98
C PHE A 51 -1.07 -1.72 10.07
N TRP A 52 -1.94 -0.89 10.63
CA TRP A 52 -2.81 0.00 9.87
C TRP A 52 -3.04 1.30 10.61
N ASP A 53 -3.23 2.39 9.87
CA ASP A 53 -3.51 3.71 10.42
C ASP A 53 -4.11 4.64 9.36
N THR A 54 -4.74 5.71 9.81
CA THR A 54 -5.12 6.87 8.99
C THR A 54 -4.34 8.08 9.51
N ARG A 55 -3.53 8.70 8.66
CA ARG A 55 -2.64 9.81 9.05
C ARG A 55 -2.86 11.04 8.20
N THR A 56 -2.53 12.20 8.77
CA THR A 56 -2.57 13.50 8.08
C THR A 56 -1.22 14.18 8.17
N LEU A 57 -0.66 14.53 7.01
CA LEU A 57 0.57 15.29 6.88
C LEU A 57 0.27 16.74 6.61
N ALA A 58 0.87 17.64 7.39
CA ALA A 58 0.84 19.07 7.12
C ALA A 58 1.49 19.41 5.76
N ALA A 59 1.31 20.65 5.31
CA ALA A 59 1.93 21.13 4.08
C ALA A 59 3.45 20.90 4.09
N SER A 60 3.98 20.36 2.98
CA SER A 60 5.40 20.05 2.77
C SER A 60 6.01 19.08 3.78
N ALA A 61 5.19 18.45 4.63
CA ALA A 61 5.66 17.49 5.60
C ALA A 61 5.99 16.15 4.92
N THR A 62 6.99 15.50 5.48
CA THR A 62 7.31 14.11 5.21
C THR A 62 7.31 13.36 6.52
N GLU A 63 7.04 12.06 6.46
CA GLU A 63 7.23 11.16 7.58
C GLU A 63 7.99 9.91 7.15
N ASN A 64 8.78 9.42 8.09
CA ASN A 64 9.58 8.22 7.97
C ASN A 64 8.94 7.16 8.87
N ILE A 65 8.19 6.25 8.27
CA ILE A 65 7.58 5.11 8.95
C ILE A 65 8.64 4.04 9.10
N ASP A 66 9.12 3.86 10.32
CA ASP A 66 10.06 2.80 10.68
C ASP A 66 9.33 1.47 10.83
N LEU A 67 9.60 0.53 9.92
CA LEU A 67 8.98 -0.80 9.91
C LEU A 67 9.63 -1.77 10.91
N ALA A 68 10.63 -1.36 11.67
CA ALA A 68 11.39 -2.24 12.57
C ALA A 68 11.50 -1.68 14.00
N GLY A 69 10.43 -1.83 14.79
CA GLY A 69 10.50 -1.68 16.26
C GLY A 69 9.92 -0.39 16.84
N VAL A 70 9.25 0.43 16.02
CA VAL A 70 8.60 1.67 16.48
C VAL A 70 7.07 1.60 16.37
N LEU A 71 6.55 0.93 15.34
CA LEU A 71 5.10 0.81 15.15
C LEU A 71 4.48 -0.04 16.25
N VAL A 72 3.23 0.28 16.59
CA VAL A 72 2.43 -0.51 17.53
C VAL A 72 1.19 -1.03 16.81
N ASP A 73 0.78 -2.24 17.15
CA ASP A 73 -0.50 -2.77 16.71
C ASP A 73 -1.67 -2.16 17.50
N ALA A 74 -2.89 -2.54 17.13
CA ALA A 74 -4.11 -2.07 17.77
C ALA A 74 -4.25 -2.49 19.26
N PHE A 75 -3.38 -3.38 19.76
CA PHE A 75 -3.36 -3.85 21.14
C PHE A 75 -2.16 -3.30 21.92
N GLY A 76 -1.36 -2.42 21.32
CA GLY A 76 -0.21 -1.78 21.94
C GLY A 76 1.07 -2.61 21.92
N ALA A 77 1.12 -3.72 21.17
CA ALA A 77 2.36 -4.47 21.00
C ALA A 77 3.24 -3.82 19.93
N THR A 78 4.53 -3.65 20.23
CA THR A 78 5.50 -3.14 19.27
C THR A 78 5.73 -4.15 18.15
N LEU A 79 5.72 -3.65 16.91
CA LEU A 79 5.89 -4.41 15.69
C LEU A 79 7.30 -4.25 15.13
N THR A 80 7.91 -5.37 14.78
CA THR A 80 9.16 -5.43 14.01
C THR A 80 8.91 -6.31 12.79
N PHE A 81 8.79 -5.70 11.62
CA PHE A 81 8.70 -6.42 10.37
C PHE A 81 10.08 -6.96 9.97
N VAL A 82 10.14 -8.24 9.63
CA VAL A 82 11.30 -8.85 8.93
C VAL A 82 10.99 -8.95 7.43
N LYS A 83 9.73 -9.18 7.06
CA LYS A 83 9.27 -9.10 5.67
C LYS A 83 7.91 -8.42 5.58
N VAL A 84 7.75 -7.53 4.59
CA VAL A 84 6.44 -7.02 4.17
C VAL A 84 5.89 -7.90 3.05
N LYS A 85 4.66 -8.38 3.18
CA LYS A 85 3.94 -9.21 2.19
C LYS A 85 2.92 -8.40 1.39
N MET A 86 2.32 -7.38 2.00
CA MET A 86 1.36 -6.49 1.36
C MET A 86 1.56 -5.07 1.87
N LEU A 87 1.54 -4.12 0.93
CA LEU A 87 1.52 -2.69 1.21
C LEU A 87 0.31 -2.08 0.49
N TYR A 88 -0.60 -1.50 1.26
CA TYR A 88 -1.73 -0.74 0.78
C TYR A 88 -1.58 0.70 1.26
N VAL A 89 -1.74 1.64 0.34
CA VAL A 89 -1.85 3.07 0.66
C VAL A 89 -2.99 3.66 -0.15
N ARG A 90 -3.85 4.45 0.49
CA ARG A 90 -4.91 5.18 -0.19
C ARG A 90 -4.85 6.65 0.18
N ALA A 91 -4.77 7.50 -0.82
CA ALA A 91 -4.96 8.93 -0.62
C ALA A 91 -6.44 9.22 -0.38
N ALA A 92 -6.76 9.98 0.67
CA ALA A 92 -8.14 10.35 0.97
C ALA A 92 -8.76 11.10 -0.23
N ALA A 93 -9.98 10.72 -0.62
CA ALA A 93 -10.68 11.35 -1.75
C ALA A 93 -11.00 12.84 -1.50
N ALA A 94 -11.03 13.27 -0.23
CA ALA A 94 -11.24 14.66 0.15
C ALA A 94 -9.96 15.52 0.11
N ASN A 95 -8.80 14.94 -0.19
CA ASN A 95 -7.59 15.73 -0.43
C ASN A 95 -7.79 16.67 -1.62
N ASN A 96 -7.11 17.80 -1.62
CA ASN A 96 -7.10 18.69 -2.77
C ASN A 96 -6.49 17.95 -3.98
N ALA A 97 -7.20 17.95 -5.11
CA ALA A 97 -6.86 17.20 -6.33
C ALA A 97 -5.52 17.60 -6.97
N ALA A 98 -4.96 18.75 -6.63
CA ALA A 98 -3.64 19.18 -7.08
C ALA A 98 -2.47 18.63 -6.24
N ASN A 99 -2.77 17.96 -5.12
CA ASN A 99 -1.77 17.48 -4.16
C ASN A 99 -1.79 15.97 -4.07
N ASN A 100 -0.60 15.41 -3.97
CA ASN A 100 -0.38 13.98 -3.95
C ASN A 100 0.13 13.51 -2.59
N VAL A 101 -0.27 12.30 -2.24
CA VAL A 101 0.43 11.47 -1.25
C VAL A 101 1.52 10.72 -2.00
N VAL A 102 2.78 10.98 -1.67
CA VAL A 102 3.94 10.37 -2.33
C VAL A 102 4.49 9.25 -1.45
N VAL A 103 4.60 8.05 -2.00
CA VAL A 103 5.00 6.83 -1.29
C VAL A 103 6.31 6.29 -1.87
N GLY A 104 7.28 5.96 -1.02
CA GLY A 104 8.37 5.05 -1.39
C GLY A 104 9.46 4.93 -0.34
N GLY A 105 10.69 4.56 -0.73
CA GLY A 105 11.79 4.47 0.24
C GLY A 105 12.30 5.84 0.69
N ALA A 106 12.63 5.99 1.98
CA ALA A 106 13.33 7.18 2.48
C ALA A 106 14.74 7.33 1.90
N ALA A 107 15.30 8.53 2.00
CA ALA A 107 16.63 8.84 1.47
C ALA A 107 17.76 8.06 2.16
N ALA A 108 17.62 7.82 3.47
CA ALA A 108 18.50 6.98 4.26
C ALA A 108 17.70 5.78 4.79
N ASN A 109 18.34 4.60 4.80
CA ASN A 109 17.76 3.35 5.30
C ASN A 109 16.39 3.02 4.68
N GLY A 110 16.19 3.44 3.43
CA GLY A 110 14.90 3.34 2.76
C GLY A 110 14.48 1.89 2.57
N PHE A 111 13.26 1.58 2.99
CA PHE A 111 12.58 0.36 2.60
C PHE A 111 12.17 0.49 1.13
N PHE A 112 12.91 -0.16 0.24
CA PHE A 112 12.61 -0.11 -1.19
C PHE A 112 11.53 -1.09 -1.59
N GLY A 113 11.35 -2.22 -0.91
CA GLY A 113 10.23 -3.14 -1.13
C GLY A 113 9.74 -3.27 -2.59
N PRO A 114 8.54 -2.74 -2.94
CA PRO A 114 7.97 -2.78 -4.29
C PRO A 114 8.61 -1.80 -5.30
N PHE A 115 9.47 -0.91 -4.83
CA PHE A 115 10.21 0.11 -5.57
C PHE A 115 11.58 -0.46 -6.00
N ASN A 116 11.94 -0.31 -7.27
CA ASN A 116 13.14 -0.94 -7.83
C ASN A 116 14.43 -0.16 -7.49
N ALA A 117 14.32 1.12 -7.13
CA ALA A 117 15.41 1.98 -6.71
C ALA A 117 15.00 2.97 -5.60
N ALA A 118 16.00 3.56 -4.94
CA ALA A 118 15.79 4.54 -3.87
C ALA A 118 15.04 5.80 -4.32
N THR A 119 15.19 6.19 -5.58
CA THR A 119 14.51 7.34 -6.17
C THR A 119 13.10 7.03 -6.65
N ASP A 120 12.72 5.75 -6.73
CA ASP A 120 11.40 5.37 -7.21
C ASP A 120 10.35 5.71 -6.15
N LYS A 121 9.29 6.37 -6.61
CA LYS A 121 8.17 6.85 -5.81
C LYS A 121 6.88 6.69 -6.60
N VAL A 122 5.80 6.42 -5.88
CA VAL A 122 4.44 6.45 -6.41
C VAL A 122 3.76 7.70 -5.90
N SER A 123 3.17 8.48 -6.81
CA SER A 123 2.35 9.65 -6.45
C SER A 123 0.88 9.26 -6.57
N LEU A 124 0.13 9.42 -5.48
CA LEU A 124 -1.29 9.15 -5.40
C LEU A 124 -2.06 10.46 -5.33
N ALA A 125 -2.85 10.75 -6.36
CA ALA A 125 -3.78 11.87 -6.34
C ALA A 125 -4.94 11.55 -5.37
N ALA A 126 -5.78 12.56 -5.10
CA ALA A 126 -6.93 12.38 -4.23
C ALA A 126 -7.82 11.21 -4.69
N GLY A 127 -7.99 10.20 -3.82
CA GLY A 127 -8.80 9.01 -4.08
C GLY A 127 -8.05 7.82 -4.67
N ASP A 128 -6.79 8.00 -5.10
CA ASP A 128 -5.99 6.92 -5.68
C ASP A 128 -5.57 5.89 -4.63
N ILE A 129 -5.36 4.65 -5.12
CA ILE A 129 -4.94 3.50 -4.33
C ILE A 129 -3.65 2.94 -4.91
N PHE A 130 -2.65 2.77 -4.05
CA PHE A 130 -1.51 1.91 -4.29
C PHE A 130 -1.68 0.60 -3.54
N LEU A 131 -1.55 -0.51 -4.25
CA LEU A 131 -1.58 -1.85 -3.68
C LEU A 131 -0.46 -2.68 -4.31
N ALA A 132 0.47 -3.13 -3.47
CA ALA A 132 1.55 -4.02 -3.88
C ALA A 132 1.53 -5.26 -3.00
N THR A 133 1.73 -6.44 -3.61
CA THR A 133 1.81 -7.72 -2.90
C THR A 133 3.04 -8.54 -3.32
N LYS A 134 3.60 -9.28 -2.37
CA LYS A 134 4.66 -10.28 -2.56
C LYS A 134 4.45 -11.42 -1.56
N THR A 135 3.30 -12.07 -1.66
CA THR A 135 2.75 -12.99 -0.65
C THR A 135 3.63 -14.20 -0.34
N ALA A 136 4.31 -14.77 -1.34
CA ALA A 136 5.21 -15.91 -1.11
C ALA A 136 6.43 -15.50 -0.27
N THR A 137 7.30 -14.65 -0.83
CA THR A 137 8.61 -14.35 -0.24
C THR A 137 8.62 -13.09 0.62
N GLY A 138 7.83 -12.08 0.28
CA GLY A 138 7.87 -10.77 0.89
C GLY A 138 9.06 -9.93 0.45
N TRP A 139 9.07 -8.68 0.90
CA TRP A 139 10.19 -7.78 0.80
C TRP A 139 10.89 -7.69 2.14
N THR A 140 12.19 -7.94 2.15
CA THR A 140 13.00 -7.88 3.37
C THR A 140 12.98 -6.48 3.95
N VAL A 141 12.75 -6.41 5.25
CA VAL A 141 12.98 -5.24 6.09
C VAL A 141 14.26 -5.51 6.87
N THR A 142 15.24 -4.62 6.76
CA THR A 142 16.51 -4.73 7.48
C THR A 142 16.60 -3.60 8.47
N ALA A 143 16.50 -3.92 9.76
CA ALA A 143 16.54 -2.93 10.83
C ALA A 143 17.76 -2.01 10.67
N ALA A 144 17.52 -0.71 10.83
CA ALA A 144 18.46 0.38 10.69
C ALA A 144 19.09 0.60 9.30
N THR A 145 18.86 -0.23 8.28
CA THR A 145 19.49 -0.05 6.94
C THR A 145 18.54 -0.20 5.76
N GLY A 146 17.28 -0.59 5.97
CA GLY A 146 16.34 -0.91 4.89
C GLY A 146 14.92 -1.12 5.41
N ASP A 147 14.47 -0.20 6.26
CA ASP A 147 13.27 -0.32 7.07
C ASP A 147 12.40 0.95 7.07
N ILE A 148 12.85 2.05 6.46
CA ILE A 148 12.11 3.31 6.47
C ILE A 148 11.28 3.48 5.21
N LEU A 149 9.96 3.38 5.36
CA LEU A 149 8.99 3.78 4.34
C LEU A 149 8.71 5.29 4.47
N LEU A 150 8.95 6.04 3.40
CA LEU A 150 8.63 7.45 3.29
C LEU A 150 7.20 7.65 2.80
N ILE A 151 6.47 8.50 3.51
CA ILE A 151 5.25 9.15 3.00
C ILE A 151 5.49 10.66 2.98
N ALA A 152 5.18 11.32 1.87
CA ALA A 152 5.41 12.74 1.69
C ALA A 152 4.17 13.44 1.14
N ASN A 153 3.92 14.65 1.64
CA ASN A 153 2.93 15.55 1.10
C ASN A 153 3.57 16.41 0.00
N SER A 154 3.06 16.32 -1.24
CA SER A 154 3.58 17.14 -2.34
C SER A 154 3.15 18.62 -2.27
N ALA A 155 2.20 18.96 -1.39
CA ALA A 155 1.61 20.29 -1.31
C ALA A 155 2.52 21.31 -0.59
N GLY A 156 2.53 22.55 -1.07
CA GLY A 156 3.17 23.68 -0.38
C GLY A 156 2.33 24.30 0.74
N THR A 157 1.02 24.10 0.74
CA THR A 157 0.09 24.87 1.63
C THR A 157 -1.04 24.06 2.26
N ASN A 158 -1.39 22.90 1.71
CA ASN A 158 -2.52 22.09 2.20
C ASN A 158 -2.02 20.82 2.87
N ALA A 159 -2.76 20.31 3.84
CA ALA A 159 -2.53 18.98 4.37
C ALA A 159 -3.01 17.90 3.38
N VAL A 160 -2.47 16.69 3.52
CA VAL A 160 -2.98 15.48 2.84
C VAL A 160 -3.22 14.39 3.88
N THR A 161 -4.31 13.65 3.71
CA THR A 161 -4.67 12.49 4.54
C THR A 161 -4.54 11.21 3.73
N TYR A 162 -4.09 10.13 4.38
CA TYR A 162 -3.99 8.83 3.75
C TYR A 162 -4.26 7.69 4.74
N ASP A 163 -4.70 6.55 4.20
CA ASP A 163 -4.79 5.28 4.90
C ASP A 163 -3.60 4.43 4.51
N ILE A 164 -3.04 3.68 5.46
CA ILE A 164 -1.97 2.70 5.21
C ILE A 164 -2.31 1.37 5.88
N VAL A 165 -2.00 0.28 5.18
CA VAL A 165 -1.97 -1.06 5.76
C VAL A 165 -0.69 -1.76 5.32
N VAL A 166 0.04 -2.30 6.29
CA VAL A 166 1.25 -3.10 6.09
C VAL A 166 1.03 -4.47 6.72
N VAL A 167 1.04 -5.51 5.90
CA VAL A 167 0.95 -6.91 6.35
C VAL A 167 2.29 -7.58 6.13
N GLY A 168 2.76 -8.34 7.11
CA GLY A 168 4.09 -8.93 7.04
C GLY A 168 4.33 -10.07 8.02
N THR A 169 5.61 -10.42 8.14
CA THR A 169 6.08 -11.46 9.06
C THR A 169 7.06 -10.90 10.08
N SER A 170 7.00 -11.44 11.30
CA SER A 170 7.97 -11.19 12.37
C SER A 170 9.30 -11.95 12.21
N ALA A 171 9.37 -12.90 11.26
CA ALA A 171 10.57 -13.68 10.88
C ALA A 171 10.54 -14.10 9.38
#